data_AF-A0A263DSK6-F1
#
_entry.id   AF-A0A263DSK6-F1
#
_cell.length_a   1.000
_cell.length_b   1.000
_cell.length_c   1.000
_cell.angle_alpha   90.00
_cell.angle_beta   90.00
_cell.angle_gamma   90.00
#
_symmetry.space_group_name_H-M   'P 1'
#
loop_
_entity.id
_entity.type
_entity.pdbx_description
1 polymer ?
#
loop_
_entity_poly.entity_id
_entity_poly.type
_entity_poly.pdbx_seq_one_letter_code
_entity_poly.pdbx_strand_id
1 'polypeptide(L)' 'MDSTTCPLCALPRTPADTAGLAWSSLHERDGSLTWICPTCTRGELWRIEALLEVNAPSAPAPLRLAA' A
#
# COMPACT_ATOMS: atom_id res chain seq x y z
N MET A 1 -8.70 -8.70 1.53
CA MET A 1 -9.67 -7.58 1.63
C MET A 1 -8.98 -6.38 1.03
N ASP A 2 -9.39 -5.95 -0.16
CA ASP A 2 -8.86 -4.75 -0.79
C ASP A 2 -9.14 -3.55 0.14
N SER A 3 -8.08 -2.95 0.69
CA SER A 3 -8.25 -1.73 1.48
C SER A 3 -8.86 -0.65 0.58
N THR A 4 -10.02 -0.13 0.97
CA THR A 4 -10.71 0.96 0.26
C THR A 4 -10.13 2.33 0.59
N THR A 5 -9.06 2.39 1.39
CA THR A 5 -8.35 3.64 1.72
C THR A 5 -6.85 3.45 1.62
N CYS A 6 -6.14 4.53 1.29
CA CYS A 6 -4.69 4.54 1.23
C CYS A 6 -4.13 4.40 2.65
N PRO A 7 -3.29 3.40 2.94
CA PRO A 7 -2.79 3.18 4.30
C PRO A 7 -1.83 4.29 4.78
N LEU A 8 -1.30 5.12 3.88
CA LEU A 8 -0.34 6.18 4.19
C LEU A 8 -1.00 7.53 4.51
N CYS A 9 -2.17 7.81 3.95
CA CYS A 9 -2.83 9.12 4.11
C CYS A 9 -4.35 9.05 4.32
N ALA A 10 -4.91 7.85 4.46
CA ALA A 10 -6.34 7.57 4.63
C ALA A 10 -7.24 8.07 3.48
N LEU A 11 -6.68 8.46 2.32
CA LEU A 11 -7.48 8.87 1.16
C LEU A 11 -8.40 7.73 0.71
N PRO A 12 -9.72 7.96 0.57
CA PRO A 12 -10.64 6.95 0.05
C PRO A 12 -10.35 6.63 -1.42
N ARG A 13 -10.37 5.33 -1.74
CA ARG A 13 -10.31 4.80 -3.11
C ARG A 13 -11.68 4.98 -3.76
N THR A 14 -11.69 5.56 -4.94
CA THR A 14 -12.88 5.78 -5.76
C THR A 14 -12.83 4.93 -7.03
N PRO A 15 -13.97 4.72 -7.72
CA PRO A 15 -13.97 4.06 -9.02
C PRO A 15 -13.14 4.78 -10.11
N ALA A 16 -12.91 6.09 -9.97
CA ALA A 16 -12.04 6.83 -10.88
C ALA A 16 -10.57 6.39 -10.74
N ASP A 17 -10.16 5.97 -9.53
CA ASP A 17 -8.81 5.48 -9.27
C ASP A 17 -8.54 4.12 -9.92
N THR A 18 -9.57 3.34 -10.26
CA THR A 18 -9.42 2.10 -11.04
C THR A 18 -9.06 2.34 -12.50
N ALA A 19 -9.42 3.50 -13.06
CA ALA A 19 -8.96 3.92 -14.38
C ALA A 19 -7.55 4.54 -14.32
N GLY A 20 -7.12 4.97 -13.13
CA GLY A 20 -5.79 5.46 -12.84
C GLY A 20 -4.78 4.33 -12.72
N LEU A 21 -3.83 4.30 -13.66
CA LEU A 21 -2.49 3.74 -13.55
C LEU A 21 -2.32 2.58 -12.52
N ALA A 22 -2.34 1.36 -13.06
CA ALA A 22 -2.16 0.08 -12.36
C ALA A 22 -0.84 -0.10 -11.56
N TRP A 23 0.03 0.92 -11.50
CA TRP A 23 1.28 0.91 -10.72
C TRP A 23 1.11 1.54 -9.32
N SER A 24 -0.07 2.04 -8.98
CA SER A 24 -0.37 2.60 -7.65
C SER A 24 -0.76 1.53 -6.62
N SER A 25 0.06 0.48 -6.51
CA SER A 25 -0.10 -0.62 -5.56
C SER A 25 1.22 -1.04 -4.95
N LEU A 26 1.18 -1.45 -3.68
CA LEU A 26 2.26 -2.18 -3.02
C LEU A 26 2.04 -3.67 -3.25
N HIS A 27 3.10 -4.35 -3.70
CA HIS A 27 3.11 -5.78 -3.96
C HIS A 27 3.96 -6.46 -2.88
N GLU A 28 3.33 -7.29 -2.07
CA GLU A 28 4.00 -8.04 -1.02
C GLU A 28 4.57 -9.37 -1.57
N ARG A 29 5.55 -9.96 -0.85
CA ARG A 29 6.17 -11.23 -1.27
C ARG A 29 5.19 -12.41 -1.31
N ASP A 30 4.10 -12.34 -0.54
CA ASP A 30 3.03 -13.35 -0.54
C ASP A 30 2.06 -13.21 -1.73
N GLY A 31 2.29 -12.21 -2.60
CA GLY A 31 1.45 -11.92 -3.76
C GLY A 31 0.23 -11.05 -3.43
N SER A 32 0.09 -10.59 -2.18
CA SER A 32 -0.97 -9.65 -1.83
C SER A 32 -0.70 -8.26 -2.40
N LEU A 33 -1.78 -7.55 -2.71
CA LEU A 33 -1.77 -6.22 -3.29
C LEU A 33 -2.50 -5.25 -2.36
N THR A 34 -1.84 -4.14 -2.02
CA THR A 34 -2.47 -3.04 -1.30
C THR A 34 -2.49 -1.81 -2.20
N TRP A 35 -3.67 -1.22 -2.41
CA TRP A 35 -3.78 0.05 -3.13
C TRP A 35 -3.14 1.19 -2.33
N ILE A 36 -2.31 1.99 -3.00
CA ILE A 36 -1.71 3.21 -2.46
C ILE A 36 -2.09 4.36 -3.40
N CYS A 37 -2.48 5.52 -2.87
CA CYS A 37 -2.88 6.63 -3.74
C CYS A 37 -1.69 7.17 -4.56
N PRO A 38 -1.92 7.74 -5.76
CA PRO A 38 -0.85 8.19 -6.65
C PRO A 38 0.15 9.18 -6.01
N THR A 39 -0.32 10.06 -5.13
CA THR A 39 0.54 11.02 -4.40
C THR A 39 1.52 10.30 -3.48
N CYS A 40 1.03 9.32 -2.71
CA CYS A 40 1.88 8.55 -1.81
C CYS A 40 2.81 7.60 -2.55
N THR A 41 2.37 6.99 -3.66
CA THR A 41 3.26 6.18 -4.53
C THR A 41 4.41 7.04 -5.05
N ARG A 42 4.14 8.27 -5.51
CA ARG A 42 5.19 9.19 -5.98
C ARG A 42 6.17 9.59 -4.86
N GLY A 43 5.67 9.76 -3.64
CA GLY A 43 6.49 10.06 -2.45
C GLY A 43 7.44 8.93 -2.05
N GLU A 44 7.22 7.72 -2.54
CA GLU A 44 8.03 6.53 -2.23
C GLU A 44 8.99 6.13 -3.37
N LEU A 45 8.94 6.81 -4.53
CA LEU A 45 9.79 6.48 -5.70
C LEU A 45 11.29 6.51 -5.38
N TRP A 46 11.73 7.40 -4.48
CA TRP A 46 13.13 7.49 -4.05
C TRP A 46 13.64 6.18 -3.44
N ARG A 47 12.79 5.35 -2.84
CA ARG A 47 13.21 4.05 -2.27
C ARG A 47 13.58 3.07 -3.38
N ILE A 48 12.83 3.08 -4.47
CA ILE A 48 13.13 2.27 -5.66
C ILE A 48 14.47 2.72 -6.25
N GLU A 49 14.66 4.03 -6.40
CA GLU A 49 15.92 4.61 -6.89
C GLU A 49 17.11 4.29 -5.98
N ALA A 50 16.88 4.21 -4.68
CA ALA A 50 17.88 3.85 -3.67
C ALA A 50 18.06 2.33 -3.47
N LEU A 51 17.35 1.49 -4.23
CA LEU A 51 17.33 0.02 -4.07
C LEU A 51 17.00 -0.43 -2.63
N LEU A 52 16.13 0.33 -1.96
CA LEU A 52 15.66 0.03 -0.61
C LEU A 52 14.36 -0.76 -0.66
N GLU A 53 14.16 -1.65 0.32
CA GLU A 53 12.85 -2.26 0.52
C GLU A 53 11.82 -1.15 0.82
N VAL A 54 10.66 -1.22 0.17
CA VAL A 54 9.53 -0.35 0.53
C VAL A 54 9.12 -0.75 1.94
N ASN A 55 9.17 0.18 2.89
CA ASN A 55 8.70 -0.06 4.25
C ASN A 55 7.19 -0.31 4.16
N ALA A 56 6.79 -1.59 4.11
CA ALA A 56 5.39 -1.95 4.14
C ALA A 56 4.76 -1.34 5.41
N PRO A 57 3.57 -0.73 5.33
CA PRO A 57 2.85 -0.37 6.53
C PRO A 57 2.70 -1.65 7.35
N SER A 58 3.35 -1.71 8.52
CA SER A 58 3.29 -2.86 9.40
C SER A 58 1.83 -3.13 9.71
N ALA A 59 1.26 -4.19 9.13
CA ALA A 59 -0.05 -4.67 9.52
C ALA A 59 -0.03 -4.84 11.04
N PRO A 60 -1.05 -4.37 11.79
CA PRO A 60 -1.07 -4.58 13.22
C PRO A 60 -0.94 -6.08 13.48
N ALA A 61 0.06 -6.47 14.26
CA ALA A 61 0.30 -7.86 14.60
C ALA A 61 -0.99 -8.47 15.16
N PRO A 62 -1.41 -9.67 14.73
CA PRO A 62 -2.59 -10.30 15.31
C PRO A 62 -2.34 -10.50 16.81
N LEU A 63 -3.20 -9.91 17.64
CA LEU A 63 -3.21 -10.15 19.08
C LEU A 63 -3.38 -11.65 19.30
N ARG A 64 -2.30 -12.33 19.71
CA ARG A 64 -2.40 -13.71 20.19
C ARG A 64 -3.15 -13.68 21.51
N LEU A 65 -4.37 -14.20 21.52
CA LEU A 65 -5.10 -14.49 22.75
C LEU A 65 -4.32 -15.58 23.48
N ALA A 66 -3.75 -15.26 24.64
CA ALA A 66 -3.22 -16.26 25.56
C ALA A 66 -4.40 -16.99 26.22
N ALA A 67 -4.40 -18.32 26.14
CA ALA A 67 -5.32 -19.21 26.84
C ALA A 67 -4.77 -19.56 28.23
#